data_AF-A0A1R0ZLR9-F1
#
_entry.id   AF-A0A1R0ZLR9-F1
#
_cell.length_a   1.000
_cell.length_b   1.000
_cell.length_c   1.000
_cell.angle_alpha   90.00
_cell.angle_beta   90.00
_cell.angle_gamma   90.00
#
_symmetry.space_group_name_H-M   'P 1'
#
loop_
_entity.id
_entity.type
_entity.pdbx_description
1 polymer ?
#
loop_
_entity_poly.entity_id
_entity_poly.type
_entity_poly.pdbx_seq_one_letter_code
_entity_poly.pdbx_strand_id
1 'polypeptide(L)'
;MSYDLMAFETSKAPQERAAFMKWYEQQVQWSEDHAYNDPSVLSEALQRFYSELSEQFPNMNVEDEIFEAMEEAGTDNRLTDYSLGSSVIYAAFAYSVAEEAYTAMRELAIKHKVGFFDVSSNEGDIIFP
;
A
#
# COMPACT_ATOMS: atom_id res chain seq x y z
N MET A 1 12.92 -6.59 8.88
CA MET A 1 12.87 -5.55 7.83
C MET A 1 11.54 -5.72 7.13
N SER A 2 10.86 -4.64 6.78
CA SER A 2 9.65 -4.67 5.97
C SER A 2 10.00 -4.77 4.49
N TYR A 3 9.02 -5.14 3.69
CA TYR A 3 9.02 -4.95 2.24
C TYR A 3 7.89 -3.97 1.93
N ASP A 4 8.28 -2.78 1.53
CA ASP A 4 7.40 -1.63 1.37
C ASP A 4 7.02 -1.44 -0.11
N LEU A 5 5.73 -1.20 -0.35
CA LEU A 5 5.14 -0.92 -1.65
C LEU A 5 4.15 0.24 -1.54
N MET A 6 3.85 0.88 -2.67
CA MET A 6 2.88 1.98 -2.72
C MET A 6 1.94 1.84 -3.91
N ALA A 7 0.64 2.01 -3.67
CA ALA A 7 -0.35 2.28 -4.73
C ALA A 7 -0.67 3.78 -4.77
N PHE A 8 -0.90 4.34 -5.96
CA PHE A 8 -1.09 5.79 -6.10
C PHE A 8 -2.14 6.21 -7.13
N GLU A 9 -2.64 7.42 -6.97
CA GLU A 9 -3.50 8.09 -7.95
C GLU A 9 -2.74 8.48 -9.22
N THR A 10 -3.04 7.80 -10.33
CA THR A 10 -2.38 8.01 -11.63
C THR A 10 -2.57 9.42 -12.17
N SER A 11 -3.69 10.07 -11.82
CA SER A 11 -4.01 11.45 -12.23
C SER A 11 -3.18 12.52 -11.51
N LYS A 12 -2.58 12.17 -10.36
CA LYS A 12 -1.80 13.09 -9.52
C LYS A 12 -0.29 12.85 -9.62
N ALA A 13 0.12 11.60 -9.88
CA ALA A 13 1.53 11.22 -9.92
C ALA A 13 2.23 11.64 -11.23
N PRO A 14 3.42 12.27 -11.16
CA PRO A 14 4.23 12.55 -12.34
C PRO A 14 4.71 11.26 -13.04
N GLN A 15 4.75 11.25 -14.38
CA GLN A 15 5.24 10.08 -15.14
C GLN A 15 6.77 10.03 -15.29
N GLU A 16 7.44 11.17 -15.19
CA GLU A 16 8.91 11.22 -15.25
C GLU A 16 9.49 10.84 -13.88
N ARG A 17 10.47 9.93 -13.86
CA ARG A 17 10.97 9.30 -12.64
C ARG A 17 11.52 10.31 -11.62
N ALA A 18 12.33 11.29 -12.03
CA ALA A 18 12.88 12.26 -11.09
C ALA A 18 11.78 13.16 -10.48
N ALA A 19 10.76 13.52 -11.27
CA ALA A 19 9.58 14.22 -10.76
C ALA A 19 8.74 13.34 -9.84
N PHE A 20 8.55 12.06 -10.19
CA PHE A 20 7.82 11.09 -9.37
C PHE A 20 8.48 10.91 -8.00
N MET A 21 9.81 10.75 -7.94
CA MET A 21 10.52 10.57 -6.67
C MET A 21 10.38 11.80 -5.76
N LYS A 22 10.46 13.02 -6.31
CA LYS A 22 10.19 14.25 -5.54
C LYS A 22 8.76 14.33 -5.02
N TRP A 23 7.80 13.88 -5.82
CA TRP A 23 6.40 13.82 -5.42
C TRP A 23 6.19 12.76 -4.32
N TYR A 24 6.77 11.57 -4.48
CA TYR A 24 6.77 10.50 -3.47
C TYR A 24 7.33 10.99 -2.13
N GLU A 25 8.48 11.66 -2.14
CA GLU A 25 9.09 12.25 -0.93
C GLU A 25 8.17 13.23 -0.21
N GLN A 26 7.26 13.91 -0.92
CA GLN A 26 6.24 14.77 -0.31
C GLN A 26 5.08 13.96 0.27
N GLN A 27 4.66 12.88 -0.39
CA GLN A 27 3.56 12.04 0.09
C GLN A 27 3.92 11.38 1.42
N VAL A 28 5.14 10.85 1.55
CA VAL A 28 5.59 10.16 2.77
C VAL A 28 6.05 11.09 3.89
N GLN A 29 5.84 12.41 3.75
CA GLN A 29 5.97 13.35 4.88
C GLN A 29 4.75 13.32 5.80
N TRP A 30 3.64 12.70 5.36
CA TRP A 30 2.44 12.52 6.18
C TRP A 30 1.93 13.86 6.76
N SER A 31 1.81 14.87 5.90
CA SER A 31 1.52 16.27 6.28
C SER A 31 0.08 16.74 6.02
N GLU A 32 -0.82 15.83 5.64
CA GLU A 32 -2.24 16.11 5.40
C GLU A 32 -3.00 16.30 6.72
N ASP A 33 -4.09 17.07 6.70
CA ASP A 33 -4.91 17.39 7.87
C ASP A 33 -5.96 16.29 8.14
N HIS A 34 -5.52 15.04 8.21
CA HIS A 34 -6.35 13.88 8.57
C HIS A 34 -5.48 12.74 9.11
N ALA A 35 -6.14 11.75 9.73
CA ALA A 35 -5.47 10.52 10.11
C ALA A 35 -5.18 9.65 8.89
N TYR A 36 -4.09 8.88 8.94
CA TYR A 36 -3.65 7.98 7.86
C TYR A 36 -4.20 6.55 7.98
N ASN A 37 -5.30 6.38 8.70
CA ASN A 37 -5.96 5.09 8.92
C ASN A 37 -7.44 5.08 8.51
N ASP A 38 -7.94 6.18 7.93
CA ASP A 38 -9.32 6.28 7.48
C ASP A 38 -9.40 6.05 5.96
N PRO A 39 -9.99 4.94 5.48
CA PRO A 39 -10.12 4.68 4.06
C PRO A 39 -11.04 5.68 3.34
N SER A 40 -11.86 6.46 4.06
CA SER A 40 -12.74 7.46 3.44
C SER A 40 -12.00 8.63 2.80
N VAL A 41 -10.73 8.87 3.18
CA VAL A 41 -9.88 9.92 2.60
C VAL A 41 -9.34 9.56 1.22
N LEU A 42 -9.32 8.26 0.90
CA LEU A 42 -8.83 7.74 -0.37
C LEU A 42 -9.77 8.12 -1.52
N SER A 43 -9.23 8.19 -2.73
CA SER A 43 -10.04 8.22 -3.94
C SER A 43 -10.89 6.95 -4.09
N GLU A 44 -11.92 6.99 -4.93
CA GLU A 44 -12.79 5.83 -5.15
C GLU A 44 -12.02 4.61 -5.72
N ALA A 45 -11.01 4.83 -6.57
CA ALA A 45 -10.19 3.76 -7.12
C ALA A 45 -9.27 3.15 -6.06
N LEU A 46 -8.64 3.98 -5.23
CA LEU A 46 -7.81 3.52 -4.11
C LEU A 46 -8.63 2.83 -3.02
N GLN A 47 -9.87 3.27 -2.76
CA GLN A 47 -10.77 2.58 -1.83
C GLN A 47 -11.06 1.14 -2.30
N ARG A 48 -11.40 0.95 -3.58
CA ARG A 48 -11.66 -0.39 -4.15
C ARG A 48 -10.40 -1.25 -4.13
N PHE A 49 -9.26 -0.67 -4.48
CA PHE A 49 -7.96 -1.33 -4.38
C PHE A 49 -7.66 -1.79 -2.94
N TYR A 50 -7.79 -0.89 -1.97
CA TYR A 50 -7.53 -1.17 -0.56
C TYR A 50 -8.46 -2.25 -0.01
N SER A 51 -9.76 -2.15 -0.30
CA SER A 51 -10.76 -3.11 0.15
C SER A 51 -10.36 -4.53 -0.27
N GLU A 52 -9.98 -4.74 -1.53
CA GLU A 52 -9.61 -6.06 -2.02
C GLU A 52 -8.22 -6.51 -1.56
N LEU A 53 -7.24 -5.59 -1.46
CA LEU A 53 -5.91 -5.93 -0.93
C LEU A 53 -6.00 -6.38 0.53
N SER A 54 -6.82 -5.70 1.34
CA SER A 54 -6.97 -5.96 2.77
C SER A 54 -7.63 -7.31 3.08
N GLU A 55 -8.29 -7.94 2.11
CA GLU A 55 -8.79 -9.32 2.24
C GLU A 55 -7.65 -10.35 2.27
N GLN A 56 -6.54 -10.07 1.57
CA GLN A 56 -5.36 -10.95 1.51
C GLN A 56 -4.27 -10.55 2.51
N PHE A 57 -4.18 -9.26 2.79
CA PHE A 57 -3.20 -8.64 3.68
C PHE A 57 -3.93 -7.72 4.65
N PRO A 58 -4.48 -8.25 5.75
CA PRO A 58 -5.26 -7.44 6.68
C PRO A 58 -4.42 -6.32 7.31
N ASN A 59 -5.08 -5.23 7.69
CA ASN A 59 -4.41 -4.16 8.43
C ASN A 59 -3.84 -4.68 9.74
N MET A 60 -2.64 -4.27 10.12
CA MET A 60 -2.01 -4.69 11.38
C MET A 60 -2.75 -4.18 12.63
N ASN A 61 -3.53 -3.10 12.52
CA ASN A 61 -4.34 -2.56 13.60
C ASN A 61 -5.69 -3.30 13.73
N VAL A 62 -5.64 -4.63 13.86
CA VAL A 62 -6.80 -5.49 14.14
C VAL A 62 -7.06 -5.57 15.64
N GLU A 63 -8.27 -6.01 16.01
CA GLU A 63 -8.61 -6.34 17.41
C GLU A 63 -7.73 -7.49 17.92
N ASP A 64 -7.46 -7.51 19.23
CA ASP A 64 -6.56 -8.49 19.86
C ASP A 64 -7.02 -9.93 19.58
N GLU A 65 -8.32 -10.21 19.59
CA GLU A 65 -8.87 -11.54 19.29
C GLU A 65 -8.58 -11.99 17.86
N ILE A 66 -8.54 -11.05 16.90
CA ILE A 66 -8.20 -11.35 15.50
C ILE A 66 -6.69 -11.59 15.38
N PHE A 67 -5.89 -10.77 16.05
CA PHE A 67 -4.43 -10.94 16.08
C PHE A 67 -4.06 -12.33 16.63
N GLU A 68 -4.60 -12.69 17.80
CA GLU A 68 -4.35 -14.00 18.42
C GLU A 68 -4.77 -15.15 17.51
N ALA A 69 -5.94 -15.05 16.86
CA ALA A 69 -6.39 -16.08 15.91
C ALA A 69 -5.46 -16.23 14.70
N MET A 70 -4.87 -15.13 14.21
CA MET A 70 -3.90 -15.17 13.11
C MET A 70 -2.55 -15.73 13.56
N GLU A 71 -2.10 -15.41 14.76
CA GLU A 71 -0.87 -15.98 15.35
C GLU A 71 -1.02 -17.49 15.55
N GLU A 72 -2.14 -17.97 16.10
CA GLU A 72 -2.42 -19.41 16.25
C GLU A 72 -2.48 -20.13 14.89
N ALA A 73 -2.99 -19.46 13.86
CA ALA A 73 -3.02 -19.97 12.49
C ALA A 73 -1.67 -19.87 11.75
N GLY A 74 -0.70 -19.13 12.29
CA GLY A 74 0.59 -18.84 11.65
C GLY A 74 0.47 -17.95 10.40
N THR A 75 -0.53 -17.08 10.36
CA THR A 75 -0.81 -16.14 9.25
C THR A 75 -0.65 -14.68 9.64
N ASP A 76 -0.21 -14.41 10.87
CA ASP A 76 0.12 -13.08 11.41
C ASP A 76 1.15 -12.34 10.54
N ASN A 77 2.01 -13.06 9.82
CA ASN A 77 2.94 -12.48 8.86
C ASN A 77 2.28 -11.76 7.66
N ARG A 78 0.97 -11.91 7.47
CA ARG A 78 0.17 -11.18 6.46
C ARG A 78 -0.38 -9.84 6.97
N LEU A 79 -0.33 -9.60 8.28
CA LEU A 79 -0.67 -8.30 8.85
C LEU A 79 0.25 -7.24 8.27
N THR A 80 -0.35 -6.18 7.76
CA THR A 80 0.33 -5.16 6.97
C THR A 80 0.10 -3.79 7.58
N ASP A 81 1.16 -3.01 7.76
CA ASP A 81 1.03 -1.62 8.17
C ASP A 81 0.60 -0.78 6.98
N TYR A 82 -0.49 -0.03 7.13
CA TYR A 82 -1.02 0.82 6.07
C TYR A 82 -1.01 2.27 6.50
N SER A 83 -0.56 3.14 5.59
CA SER A 83 -0.77 4.59 5.66
C SER A 83 -1.59 5.05 4.47
N LEU A 84 -2.79 5.57 4.75
CA LEU A 84 -3.81 5.94 3.78
C LEU A 84 -3.81 7.46 3.58
N GLY A 85 -3.05 7.93 2.59
CA GLY A 85 -3.04 9.34 2.17
C GLY A 85 -4.10 9.61 1.10
N SER A 86 -4.49 10.86 0.90
CA SER A 86 -5.55 11.22 -0.08
C SER A 86 -5.26 10.80 -1.54
N SER A 87 -3.99 10.48 -1.82
CA SER A 87 -3.46 10.19 -3.16
C SER A 87 -2.63 8.91 -3.22
N VAL A 88 -2.36 8.28 -2.07
CA VAL A 88 -1.47 7.12 -1.96
C VAL A 88 -1.94 6.15 -0.89
N ILE A 89 -1.68 4.87 -1.11
CA ILE A 89 -1.69 3.84 -0.08
C ILE A 89 -0.27 3.34 0.02
N TYR A 90 0.36 3.54 1.18
CA TYR A 90 1.65 2.94 1.50
C TYR A 90 1.40 1.70 2.34
N ALA A 91 2.06 0.60 1.99
CA ALA A 91 1.88 -0.70 2.61
C ALA A 91 3.25 -1.29 2.97
N ALA A 92 3.47 -1.56 4.26
CA ALA A 92 4.68 -2.20 4.77
C ALA A 92 4.37 -3.65 5.14
N PHE A 93 4.80 -4.57 4.28
CA PHE A 93 4.57 -6.01 4.44
C PHE A 93 5.73 -6.66 5.23
N ALA A 94 5.48 -7.81 5.84
CA ALA A 94 6.57 -8.65 6.32
C ALA A 94 7.41 -9.16 5.13
N TYR A 95 8.74 -9.18 5.28
CA TYR A 95 9.62 -9.65 4.19
C TYR A 95 9.34 -11.11 3.77
N SER A 96 8.81 -11.94 4.68
CA SER A 96 8.44 -13.34 4.38
C SER A 96 7.35 -13.49 3.32
N VAL A 97 6.58 -12.44 3.06
CA VAL A 97 5.49 -12.43 2.06
C VAL A 97 5.78 -11.47 0.90
N ALA A 98 7.02 -11.00 0.75
CA ALA A 98 7.39 -9.96 -0.22
C ALA A 98 7.00 -10.30 -1.68
N GLU A 99 7.29 -11.52 -2.14
CA GLU A 99 6.96 -11.95 -3.51
C GLU A 99 5.44 -12.01 -3.75
N GLU A 100 4.69 -12.50 -2.75
CA GLU A 100 3.22 -12.54 -2.80
C GLU A 100 2.63 -11.13 -2.80
N ALA A 101 3.14 -10.24 -1.92
CA ALA A 101 2.71 -8.86 -1.81
C ALA A 101 2.97 -8.06 -3.09
N TYR A 102 4.17 -8.19 -3.68
CA TYR A 102 4.50 -7.55 -4.96
C TYR A 102 3.53 -7.97 -6.06
N THR A 103 3.27 -9.28 -6.18
CA THR A 103 2.39 -9.83 -7.21
C THR A 103 0.96 -9.34 -7.01
N ALA A 104 0.40 -9.49 -5.81
CA ALA A 104 -0.95 -9.05 -5.48
C ALA A 104 -1.15 -7.55 -5.68
N MET A 105 -0.23 -6.71 -5.20
CA MET A 105 -0.34 -5.26 -5.38
C MET A 105 -0.28 -4.87 -6.85
N ARG A 106 0.60 -5.46 -7.67
CA ARG A 106 0.65 -5.17 -9.10
C ARG A 106 -0.62 -5.58 -9.83
N GLU A 107 -1.12 -6.78 -9.58
CA GLU A 107 -2.34 -7.28 -10.24
C GLU A 107 -3.56 -6.45 -9.86
N LEU A 108 -3.70 -6.12 -8.57
CA LEU A 108 -4.77 -5.26 -8.09
C LEU A 108 -4.63 -3.82 -8.61
N ALA A 109 -3.40 -3.31 -8.74
CA ALA A 109 -3.18 -1.97 -9.29
C ALA A 109 -3.69 -1.86 -10.74
N ILE A 110 -3.38 -2.86 -11.57
CA ILE A 110 -3.92 -2.97 -12.94
C ILE A 110 -5.44 -3.11 -12.91
N LYS A 111 -5.99 -4.00 -12.07
CA LYS A 111 -7.44 -4.25 -11.96
C LYS A 111 -8.23 -2.98 -11.61
N HIS A 112 -7.74 -2.22 -10.63
CA HIS A 112 -8.40 -1.03 -10.09
C HIS A 112 -7.94 0.28 -10.75
N LYS A 113 -7.05 0.21 -11.74
CA LYS A 113 -6.50 1.34 -12.49
C LYS A 113 -5.82 2.39 -11.61
N VAL A 114 -5.09 1.92 -10.60
CA VAL A 114 -4.20 2.74 -9.78
C VAL A 114 -2.75 2.47 -10.17
N GLY A 115 -1.86 3.41 -9.87
CA GLY A 115 -0.43 3.23 -10.10
C GLY A 115 0.20 2.35 -9.03
N PHE A 116 1.37 1.78 -9.35
CA PHE A 116 2.15 0.90 -8.47
C PHE A 116 3.60 1.39 -8.39
N PHE A 117 4.17 1.37 -7.19
CA PHE A 117 5.56 1.67 -6.93
C PHE A 117 6.19 0.65 -5.97
N ASP A 118 7.30 0.02 -6.39
CA ASP A 118 8.14 -0.80 -5.52
C ASP A 118 9.11 0.09 -4.73
N VAL A 119 8.79 0.37 -3.47
CA VAL A 119 9.55 1.31 -2.63
C VAL A 119 10.86 0.70 -2.14
N SER A 120 10.86 -0.60 -1.87
CA SER A 120 12.01 -1.29 -1.25
C SER A 120 13.14 -1.61 -2.21
N SER A 121 12.89 -1.54 -3.52
CA SER A 121 13.90 -1.77 -4.56
C SER A 121 14.69 -0.50 -4.91
N ASN A 122 16.02 -0.61 -5.05
CA ASN A 122 16.91 0.51 -5.40
C ASN A 122 16.49 1.26 -6.69
N GLU A 123 16.10 0.51 -7.70
CA GLU A 123 15.51 1.02 -8.95
C GLU A 123 14.08 0.51 -9.10
N GLY A 124 13.31 0.62 -8.03
CA GLY A 124 11.96 0.07 -7.95
C GLY A 124 11.06 0.50 -9.10
N ASP A 125 10.26 -0.46 -9.55
CA ASP A 125 9.32 -0.30 -10.65
C ASP A 125 8.30 0.78 -10.33
N ILE A 126 8.08 1.71 -11.26
CA ILE A 126 6.96 2.65 -11.24
C ILE A 126 6.08 2.32 -12.43
N ILE A 127 4.87 1.85 -12.16
CA ILE A 127 3.95 1.33 -13.18
C ILE A 127 2.68 2.17 -13.17
N PHE A 128 2.27 2.60 -14.37
CA PHE A 128 0.97 3.18 -14.64
C PHE A 128 0.13 2.14 -15.41
N PRO A 129 -1.16 1.97 -15.08
CA PRO A 129 -2.06 1.01 -15.72
C PRO A 129 -2.55 1.45 -17.10
#